data_AF-A0A4U5P9X7-F1
#
_entry.id   AF-A0A4U5P9X7-F1
#
_cell.length_a   1.000
_cell.length_b   1.000
_cell.length_c   1.000
_cell.angle_alpha   90.00
_cell.angle_beta   90.00
_cell.angle_gamma   90.00
#
_symmetry.space_group_name_H-M   'P 1'
#
loop_
_entity.id
_entity.type
_entity.pdbx_description
1 polymer ?
#
loop_
_entity_poly.entity_id
_entity_poly.type
_entity_poly.pdbx_seq_one_letter_code
_entity_poly.pdbx_strand_id
1 'polypeptide(L)'
;MCVVDVRNPEQFECKCPSIWKGKLCEKYNPCHTLDKMCKNGKCRSVNGSDFDGACECQPGYTGVFCEIDIDDCNPNPCLNGGTCTDKVNAFECSCVTGTTPPICEDSEFGTIDDCKSNVAGRKTKCNEKDKEAVCTDRVNTFTCNCSKDWVKENCTMQRIIYEVLQSLGGKGESSEAEMIELLEQLISKPELIKDIIPFFLALMDQDNQTEISWNHGEMFAYATFEGAELDLQKDVVKWNTGTLGNCFTFNHDSQKEKFLLRYSGDREGFKALVNVRQDEYLSWIDTASLLVFVHSHKETVFGESLRFQVRPETETNLIISQTSFERLGGVYGVCVNDKREVESYYYAGEYTTDGCLRSCYQDAVFEACGCMDPRFPIKENSSSCDMSRRNCVMQVTQTKGDPSNWPDCFCPLPCSNGQFTARWSQSNLIVKDNAGQAQISVQFSQIIQNKYKEEPKMDFNKFIANLGGLLGVLCGISILTFIEFFFLVFRLVFTMFFGQ
;
A
#
# COMPACT_ATOMS: atom_id res chain seq x y z
N MET A 1 91.46 -50.22 14.48
CA MET A 1 92.72 -50.68 13.87
C MET A 1 93.60 -49.48 13.65
N CYS A 2 94.81 -49.48 14.24
CA CYS A 2 95.76 -48.38 14.12
C CYS A 2 96.86 -48.76 13.14
N VAL A 3 97.10 -47.91 12.15
CA VAL A 3 98.20 -48.07 11.19
C VAL A 3 99.26 -47.03 11.53
N VAL A 4 100.50 -47.48 11.74
CA VAL A 4 101.64 -46.62 12.04
C VAL A 4 102.39 -46.37 10.73
N ASP A 5 102.77 -45.12 10.47
CA ASP A 5 103.59 -44.80 9.30
C ASP A 5 105.03 -45.30 9.54
N VAL A 6 105.49 -46.21 8.66
CA VAL A 6 106.79 -46.88 8.77
C VAL A 6 107.95 -45.89 8.63
N ARG A 7 107.72 -44.68 8.09
CA ARG A 7 108.75 -43.64 7.92
C ARG A 7 108.82 -42.64 9.08
N ASN A 8 107.82 -42.59 9.96
CA ASN A 8 107.82 -41.70 11.12
C ASN A 8 107.03 -42.34 12.28
N PRO A 9 107.70 -42.98 13.25
CA PRO A 9 107.02 -43.75 14.29
C PRO A 9 106.15 -42.92 15.24
N GLU A 10 106.27 -41.58 15.22
CA GLU A 10 105.41 -40.67 15.99
C GLU A 10 104.07 -40.34 15.29
N GLN A 11 103.88 -40.76 14.03
CA GLN A 11 102.64 -40.56 13.28
C GLN A 11 101.88 -41.88 13.10
N PHE A 12 100.76 -42.01 13.80
CA PHE A 12 99.86 -43.14 13.70
C PHE A 12 98.42 -42.67 13.51
N GLU A 13 97.67 -43.38 12.68
CA GLU A 13 96.25 -43.11 12.45
C GLU A 13 95.41 -44.32 12.88
N CYS A 14 94.55 -44.11 13.86
CA CYS A 14 93.64 -45.13 14.39
C CYS A 14 92.24 -44.98 13.82
N LYS A 15 91.77 -46.00 13.09
CA LYS A 15 90.34 -46.14 12.76
C LYS A 15 89.63 -46.82 13.93
N CYS A 16 88.91 -46.03 14.71
CA CYS A 16 88.16 -46.51 15.89
C CYS A 16 86.81 -47.14 15.48
N PRO A 17 86.36 -48.21 16.16
CA PRO A 17 84.97 -48.67 16.07
C PRO A 17 84.03 -47.55 16.52
N SER A 18 82.82 -47.49 15.96
CA SER A 18 81.94 -46.32 16.05
C SER A 18 81.57 -45.86 17.48
N ILE A 19 81.71 -46.74 18.49
CA ILE A 19 81.48 -46.45 19.93
C ILE A 19 82.71 -45.88 20.67
N TRP A 20 83.87 -45.77 20.03
CA TRP A 20 85.12 -45.24 20.61
C TRP A 20 85.66 -44.04 19.81
N LYS A 21 86.29 -43.10 20.52
CA LYS A 21 86.82 -41.81 20.06
C LYS A 21 88.18 -41.56 20.69
N GLY A 22 89.02 -40.72 20.08
CA GLY A 22 90.36 -40.38 20.58
C GLY A 22 91.45 -40.81 19.62
N LYS A 23 92.70 -40.36 19.85
CA LYS A 23 93.82 -40.67 18.93
C LYS A 23 94.19 -42.14 18.94
N LEU A 24 93.95 -42.83 20.06
CA LEU A 24 94.19 -44.25 20.29
C LEU A 24 92.88 -45.03 20.53
N CYS A 25 91.71 -44.42 20.27
CA CYS A 25 90.40 -44.98 20.61
C CYS A 25 90.19 -45.21 22.12
N GLU A 26 90.75 -44.33 22.94
CA GLU A 26 90.80 -44.43 24.39
C GLU A 26 89.58 -43.86 25.12
N LYS A 27 88.71 -43.11 24.43
CA LYS A 27 87.50 -42.48 25.00
C LYS A 27 86.23 -43.08 24.42
N TYR A 28 85.18 -43.19 25.24
CA TYR A 28 83.86 -43.57 24.75
C TYR A 28 83.25 -42.44 23.92
N ASN A 29 82.51 -42.77 22.85
CA ASN A 29 81.77 -41.80 22.05
C ASN A 29 80.29 -41.79 22.48
N PRO A 30 79.87 -40.84 23.34
CA PRO A 30 78.48 -40.78 23.80
C PRO A 30 77.47 -40.47 22.67
N CYS A 31 77.95 -39.99 21.53
CA CYS A 31 77.12 -39.64 20.37
C CYS A 31 76.93 -40.78 19.37
N HIS A 32 77.46 -41.98 19.61
CA HIS A 32 77.39 -43.07 18.62
C HIS A 32 75.96 -43.49 18.26
N THR A 33 75.09 -43.63 19.27
CA THR A 33 73.67 -43.99 19.07
C THR A 33 72.78 -42.74 19.08
N LEU A 34 73.18 -41.71 19.83
CA LEU A 34 72.38 -40.50 20.05
C LEU A 34 72.31 -39.59 18.81
N ASP A 35 73.37 -39.54 17.98
CA ASP A 35 73.41 -38.68 16.79
C ASP A 35 72.39 -39.08 15.72
N LYS A 36 71.95 -40.35 15.71
CA LYS A 36 70.84 -40.81 14.86
C LYS A 36 69.46 -40.48 15.42
N MET A 37 69.37 -40.19 16.72
CA MET A 37 68.12 -39.85 17.39
C MET A 37 67.88 -38.33 17.35
N CYS A 38 68.93 -37.50 17.36
CA CYS A 38 68.82 -36.06 17.15
C CYS A 38 68.27 -35.77 15.74
N LYS A 39 67.00 -35.36 15.62
CA LYS A 39 66.38 -35.09 14.31
C LYS A 39 66.88 -33.78 13.72
N ASN A 40 66.61 -32.67 14.40
CA ASN A 40 66.96 -31.32 13.96
C ASN A 40 68.03 -30.70 14.87
N GLY A 41 69.10 -31.46 15.13
CA GLY A 41 70.18 -31.05 16.03
C GLY A 41 71.44 -31.89 15.84
N LYS A 42 72.52 -31.53 16.53
CA LYS A 42 73.78 -32.30 16.53
C LYS A 42 74.10 -32.79 17.92
N CYS A 43 74.59 -34.02 18.05
CA CYS A 43 74.97 -34.52 19.38
C CYS A 43 76.27 -33.88 19.88
N ARG A 44 76.29 -33.45 21.15
CA ARG A 44 77.46 -32.93 21.86
C ARG A 44 77.58 -33.54 23.25
N SER A 45 78.82 -33.69 23.74
CA SER A 45 79.05 -34.15 25.12
C SER A 45 78.66 -33.08 26.14
N VAL A 46 77.89 -33.49 27.15
CA VAL A 46 77.44 -32.60 28.22
C VAL A 46 78.61 -32.34 29.17
N ASN A 47 78.94 -31.05 29.37
CA ASN A 47 80.01 -30.59 30.28
C ASN A 47 81.38 -31.28 30.07
N GLY A 48 81.68 -31.69 28.84
CA GLY A 48 82.94 -32.38 28.52
C GLY A 48 83.05 -33.80 29.08
N SER A 49 81.95 -34.40 29.56
CA SER A 49 81.93 -35.78 30.01
C SER A 49 82.08 -36.74 28.81
N ASP A 50 82.83 -37.82 29.02
CA ASP A 50 83.04 -38.86 28.00
C ASP A 50 81.90 -39.91 28.01
N PHE A 51 80.85 -39.72 28.85
CA PHE A 51 79.76 -40.68 29.05
C PHE A 51 78.36 -40.11 28.73
N ASP A 52 78.10 -38.82 28.96
CA ASP A 52 76.79 -38.21 28.71
C ASP A 52 76.80 -37.32 27.46
N GLY A 53 75.90 -37.62 26.52
CA GLY A 53 75.65 -36.83 25.33
C GLY A 53 74.26 -36.21 25.36
N ALA A 54 74.10 -35.03 24.77
CA ALA A 54 72.82 -34.38 24.56
C ALA A 54 72.74 -33.84 23.12
N CYS A 55 71.53 -33.76 22.58
CA CYS A 55 71.29 -33.12 21.29
C CYS A 55 71.30 -31.59 21.47
N GLU A 56 72.17 -30.91 20.73
CA GLU A 56 72.16 -29.46 20.57
C GLU A 56 71.24 -29.13 19.40
N CYS A 57 70.04 -28.63 19.73
CA CYS A 57 68.99 -28.36 18.74
C CYS A 57 69.34 -27.14 17.88
N GLN A 58 68.97 -27.22 16.59
CA GLN A 58 68.97 -26.05 15.72
C GLN A 58 67.97 -25.01 16.24
N PRO A 59 68.21 -23.71 16.02
CA PRO A 59 67.23 -22.67 16.33
C PRO A 59 65.85 -23.02 15.76
N GLY A 60 64.79 -22.81 16.54
CA GLY A 60 63.42 -23.20 16.20
C GLY A 60 63.01 -24.60 16.70
N TYR A 61 63.94 -25.45 17.17
CA TYR A 61 63.59 -26.79 17.68
C TYR A 61 63.91 -26.95 19.16
N THR A 62 63.08 -27.76 19.84
CA THR A 62 63.22 -28.16 21.24
C THR A 62 62.93 -29.66 21.41
N GLY A 63 63.02 -30.15 22.63
CA GLY A 63 62.88 -31.58 22.96
C GLY A 63 64.21 -32.27 23.18
N VAL A 64 64.15 -33.48 23.77
CA VAL A 64 65.35 -34.25 24.16
C VAL A 64 66.16 -34.67 22.93
N PHE A 65 65.49 -34.85 21.79
CA PHE A 65 66.07 -35.24 20.52
C PHE A 65 65.84 -34.19 19.41
N CYS A 66 65.51 -32.95 19.79
CA CYS A 66 65.19 -31.86 18.86
C CYS A 66 64.06 -32.21 17.89
N GLU A 67 63.06 -32.92 18.41
CA GLU A 67 61.92 -33.45 17.67
C GLU A 67 60.70 -32.54 17.67
N ILE A 68 60.71 -31.49 18.50
CA ILE A 68 59.58 -30.57 18.69
C ILE A 68 59.93 -29.25 18.00
N ASP A 69 59.15 -28.85 17.00
CA ASP A 69 59.20 -27.49 16.44
C ASP A 69 58.62 -26.52 17.47
N ILE A 70 59.29 -25.40 17.71
CA ILE A 70 58.80 -24.35 18.60
C ILE A 70 57.73 -23.58 17.85
N ASP A 71 56.51 -23.55 18.39
CA ASP A 71 55.41 -22.79 17.81
C ASP A 71 55.65 -21.28 17.98
N ASP A 72 56.19 -20.66 16.93
CA ASP A 72 56.48 -19.23 16.87
C ASP A 72 55.19 -18.38 16.77
N CYS A 73 54.03 -19.02 16.61
CA CYS A 73 52.71 -18.40 16.64
C CYS A 73 52.06 -18.38 18.03
N ASN A 74 52.76 -18.77 19.10
CA ASN A 74 52.20 -18.79 20.45
C ASN A 74 53.08 -18.06 21.49
N PRO A 75 52.65 -16.90 22.02
CA PRO A 75 51.38 -16.20 21.72
C PRO A 75 51.36 -15.60 20.31
N ASN A 76 50.17 -15.50 19.69
CA ASN A 76 50.02 -15.02 18.31
C ASN A 76 50.67 -13.64 18.12
N PRO A 77 51.75 -13.54 17.32
CA PRO A 77 52.46 -12.28 17.11
C PRO A 77 51.78 -11.36 16.09
N CYS A 78 50.78 -11.84 15.33
CA CYS A 78 50.07 -11.05 14.32
C CYS A 78 49.02 -10.13 14.97
N LEU A 79 49.09 -8.84 14.67
CA LEU A 79 48.16 -7.82 15.14
C LEU A 79 46.89 -7.78 14.28
N ASN A 80 45.87 -7.04 14.74
CA ASN A 80 44.65 -6.72 13.97
C ASN A 80 43.88 -7.93 13.42
N GLY A 81 43.96 -9.08 14.08
CA GLY A 81 43.27 -10.30 13.66
C GLY A 81 43.95 -11.03 12.49
N GLY A 82 45.24 -10.75 12.23
CA GLY A 82 46.04 -11.48 11.25
C GLY A 82 46.17 -12.97 11.59
N THR A 83 46.20 -13.82 10.55
CA THR A 83 46.35 -15.27 10.72
C THR A 83 47.83 -15.63 10.74
N CYS A 84 48.32 -16.21 11.83
CA CYS A 84 49.72 -16.63 11.97
C CYS A 84 49.92 -18.03 11.40
N THR A 85 50.98 -18.19 10.60
CA THR A 85 51.46 -19.48 10.11
C THR A 85 52.87 -19.72 10.66
N ASP A 86 53.01 -20.79 11.43
CA ASP A 86 54.27 -21.22 12.06
C ASP A 86 55.30 -21.63 10.99
N LYS A 87 56.57 -21.25 11.20
CA LYS A 87 57.72 -21.64 10.36
C LYS A 87 58.87 -22.00 11.30
N VAL A 88 59.90 -22.63 10.74
CA VAL A 88 61.08 -22.99 11.52
C VAL A 88 61.84 -21.73 11.93
N ASN A 89 61.81 -21.40 13.23
CA ASN A 89 62.49 -20.24 13.82
C ASN A 89 62.03 -18.89 13.22
N ALA A 90 60.77 -18.84 12.77
CA ALA A 90 60.14 -17.68 12.16
C ALA A 90 58.61 -17.86 12.14
N PHE A 91 57.87 -16.78 11.92
CA PHE A 91 56.43 -16.85 11.68
C PHE A 91 56.07 -16.01 10.46
N GLU A 92 54.97 -16.35 9.80
CA GLU A 92 54.43 -15.61 8.66
C GLU A 92 53.00 -15.17 8.98
N CYS A 93 52.75 -13.86 9.02
CA CYS A 93 51.42 -13.29 9.22
C CYS A 93 50.73 -13.08 7.88
N SER A 94 49.58 -13.75 7.69
CA SER A 94 48.65 -13.42 6.61
C SER A 94 47.77 -12.26 7.05
N CYS A 95 48.04 -11.08 6.50
CA CYS A 95 47.41 -9.83 6.87
C CYS A 95 46.10 -9.59 6.11
N VAL A 96 45.13 -8.99 6.80
CA VAL A 96 43.88 -8.52 6.19
C VAL A 96 44.14 -7.29 5.33
N THR A 97 43.35 -7.12 4.27
CA THR A 97 43.45 -5.97 3.34
C THR A 97 43.48 -4.65 4.11
N GLY A 98 44.51 -3.82 3.87
CA GLY A 98 44.70 -2.54 4.59
C GLY A 98 45.68 -2.59 5.76
N THR A 99 46.29 -3.74 6.06
CA THR A 99 47.41 -3.86 7.02
C THR A 99 48.67 -4.35 6.32
N THR A 100 49.85 -3.94 6.81
CA THR A 100 51.12 -4.27 6.15
C THR A 100 51.90 -5.37 6.90
N PRO A 101 52.53 -6.33 6.19
CA PRO A 101 53.51 -7.25 6.78
C PRO A 101 54.69 -6.47 7.38
N PRO A 102 55.38 -6.95 8.43
CA PRO A 102 55.50 -8.36 8.82
C PRO A 102 54.57 -8.84 9.95
N ILE A 103 53.96 -7.94 10.72
CA ILE A 103 53.09 -8.28 11.88
C ILE A 103 51.64 -7.78 11.74
N CYS A 104 51.23 -7.34 10.54
CA CYS A 104 49.91 -6.75 10.28
C CYS A 104 49.66 -5.48 11.11
N GLU A 105 50.69 -4.64 11.18
CA GLU A 105 50.60 -3.31 11.76
C GLU A 105 49.79 -2.36 10.87
N ASP A 106 49.26 -1.31 11.49
CA ASP A 106 48.52 -0.25 10.79
C ASP A 106 49.48 0.47 9.83
N SER A 107 49.15 0.51 8.54
CA SER A 107 49.99 1.19 7.57
C SER A 107 49.96 2.70 7.80
N GLU A 108 51.13 3.33 7.96
CA GLU A 108 51.30 4.79 8.09
C GLU A 108 50.88 5.57 6.82
N PHE A 109 50.49 4.86 5.76
CA PHE A 109 49.82 5.38 4.57
C PHE A 109 48.40 4.81 4.47
N GLY A 110 47.42 5.66 4.79
CA GLY A 110 46.05 5.69 4.26
C GLY A 110 45.33 4.35 4.12
N THR A 111 44.40 4.13 5.04
CA THR A 111 43.13 3.46 4.77
C THR A 111 42.67 3.73 3.33
N ILE A 112 42.03 2.74 2.69
CA ILE A 112 41.10 3.06 1.61
C ILE A 112 40.14 4.07 2.21
N ASP A 113 40.29 5.34 1.83
CA ASP A 113 39.47 6.42 2.36
C ASP A 113 38.08 6.22 1.76
N ASP A 114 37.23 5.51 2.49
CA ASP A 114 35.86 5.18 2.10
C ASP A 114 35.02 6.46 1.90
N CYS A 115 35.48 7.58 2.49
CA CYS A 115 34.92 8.92 2.36
C CYS A 115 35.51 9.73 1.20
N LYS A 116 36.65 9.34 0.63
CA LYS A 116 37.26 9.90 -0.58
C LYS A 116 37.42 8.81 -1.65
N SER A 117 36.30 8.35 -2.20
CA SER A 117 36.34 7.80 -3.56
C SER A 117 36.94 8.85 -4.49
N ASN A 118 38.21 8.64 -4.86
CA ASN A 118 39.06 9.55 -5.61
C ASN A 118 38.33 10.40 -6.66
N VAL A 119 38.63 11.71 -6.63
CA VAL A 119 38.29 12.81 -7.56
C VAL A 119 37.19 13.77 -7.07
N ALA A 120 37.55 15.05 -7.02
CA ALA A 120 36.68 16.18 -6.74
C ALA A 120 35.39 16.14 -7.58
N GLY A 121 34.26 15.94 -6.91
CA GLY A 121 32.91 16.02 -7.51
C GLY A 121 32.08 14.74 -7.50
N ARG A 122 32.57 13.61 -6.98
CA ARG A 122 31.76 12.36 -6.88
C ARG A 122 31.17 12.18 -5.48
N LYS A 123 29.85 11.96 -5.41
CA LYS A 123 29.07 11.77 -4.17
C LYS A 123 29.51 10.49 -3.44
N THR A 124 29.76 10.57 -2.14
CA THR A 124 29.94 9.38 -1.27
C THR A 124 28.59 8.66 -1.07
N LYS A 125 28.59 7.43 -0.52
CA LYS A 125 27.34 6.75 -0.14
C LYS A 125 26.52 7.55 0.88
N CYS A 126 27.17 8.34 1.74
CA CYS A 126 26.49 9.28 2.65
C CYS A 126 25.85 10.46 1.90
N ASN A 127 26.50 10.95 0.84
CA ASN A 127 26.11 12.15 0.10
C ASN A 127 25.26 11.89 -1.15
N GLU A 128 24.79 10.66 -1.33
CA GLU A 128 23.97 10.30 -2.48
C GLU A 128 22.62 11.02 -2.46
N LYS A 129 21.96 10.97 -1.31
CA LYS A 129 20.64 11.58 -1.01
C LYS A 129 20.78 12.84 -0.15
N ASP A 130 21.53 12.79 0.95
CA ASP A 130 21.79 13.94 1.83
C ASP A 130 23.05 14.72 1.39
N LYS A 131 22.85 15.88 0.76
CA LYS A 131 23.95 16.72 0.28
C LYS A 131 24.82 17.30 1.40
N GLU A 132 24.31 17.35 2.63
CA GLU A 132 24.99 17.94 3.79
C GLU A 132 25.59 16.89 4.73
N ALA A 133 25.41 15.60 4.46
CA ALA A 133 25.96 14.53 5.28
C ALA A 133 27.49 14.59 5.36
N VAL A 134 28.04 14.39 6.55
CA VAL A 134 29.49 14.37 6.79
C VAL A 134 29.95 12.92 6.94
N CYS A 135 30.78 12.46 6.01
CA CYS A 135 31.39 11.13 6.08
C CYS A 135 32.64 11.18 6.98
N THR A 136 32.74 10.22 7.90
CA THR A 136 33.91 10.04 8.77
C THR A 136 34.52 8.66 8.54
N ASP A 137 35.80 8.65 8.15
CA ASP A 137 36.57 7.44 7.83
C ASP A 137 36.97 6.70 9.12
N ARG A 138 36.84 5.38 9.14
CA ARG A 138 37.31 4.49 10.22
C ARG A 138 38.07 3.31 9.60
N VAL A 139 38.76 2.55 10.43
CA VAL A 139 39.49 1.35 9.99
C VAL A 139 38.49 0.31 9.45
N ASN A 140 38.52 0.04 8.14
CA ASN A 140 37.63 -0.89 7.42
C ASN A 140 36.12 -0.55 7.44
N THR A 141 35.74 0.69 7.76
CA THR A 141 34.34 1.13 7.82
C THR A 141 34.26 2.65 7.72
N PHE A 142 33.16 3.19 7.22
CA PHE A 142 32.84 4.62 7.35
C PHE A 142 31.59 4.82 8.20
N THR A 143 31.48 5.98 8.85
CA THR A 143 30.26 6.42 9.52
C THR A 143 29.74 7.72 8.90
N CYS A 144 28.45 7.73 8.53
CA CYS A 144 27.79 8.93 8.04
C CYS A 144 27.14 9.69 9.20
N ASN A 145 27.50 10.97 9.37
CA ASN A 145 26.74 11.88 10.22
C ASN A 145 25.73 12.65 9.34
N CYS A 146 24.46 12.29 9.47
CA CYS A 146 23.38 12.83 8.64
C CYS A 146 22.93 14.22 9.11
N SER A 147 22.42 15.02 8.18
CA SER A 147 21.73 16.28 8.50
C SER A 147 20.44 15.99 9.27
N LYS A 148 19.85 17.04 9.87
CA LYS A 148 18.67 16.92 10.75
C LYS A 148 17.52 16.17 10.08
N ASP A 149 17.39 16.26 8.76
CA ASP A 149 16.28 15.69 8.01
C ASP A 149 16.51 14.26 7.53
N TRP A 150 17.65 13.62 7.85
CA TRP A 150 18.01 12.28 7.35
C TRP A 150 18.47 11.34 8.48
N VAL A 151 18.19 10.04 8.32
CA VAL A 151 18.46 8.97 9.29
C VAL A 151 18.93 7.66 8.59
N LYS A 152 19.32 6.65 9.39
CA LYS A 152 19.93 5.33 9.00
C LYS A 152 21.43 5.40 8.60
N GLU A 153 22.06 4.23 8.48
CA GLU A 153 23.53 4.05 8.37
C GLU A 153 24.19 4.81 7.19
N ASN A 154 23.44 5.11 6.12
CA ASN A 154 23.93 5.82 4.93
C ASN A 154 23.16 7.12 4.64
N CYS A 155 22.41 7.69 5.60
CA CYS A 155 21.58 8.88 5.37
C CYS A 155 20.61 8.73 4.19
N THR A 156 20.03 7.54 4.03
CA THR A 156 19.18 7.19 2.88
C THR A 156 17.71 7.49 3.09
N MET A 157 17.26 7.68 4.33
CA MET A 157 15.85 7.87 4.68
C MET A 157 15.62 9.22 5.34
N GLN A 158 14.57 9.93 4.93
CA GLN A 158 14.19 11.19 5.57
C GLN A 158 13.61 10.94 6.97
N ARG A 159 13.95 11.80 7.94
CA ARG A 159 13.52 11.69 9.35
C ARG A 159 12.00 11.69 9.50
N ILE A 160 11.28 12.52 8.74
CA ILE A 160 9.81 12.58 8.75
C ILE A 160 9.20 11.22 8.38
N ILE A 161 9.76 10.56 7.35
CA ILE A 161 9.31 9.22 6.92
C ILE A 161 9.52 8.21 8.05
N TYR A 162 10.69 8.23 8.69
CA TYR A 162 11.01 7.34 9.79
C TYR A 162 10.08 7.51 11.01
N GLU A 163 9.76 8.75 11.39
CA GLU A 163 8.85 9.06 12.49
C GLU A 163 7.41 8.60 12.20
N VAL A 164 6.95 8.78 10.95
CA VAL A 164 5.64 8.29 10.50
C VAL A 164 5.58 6.77 10.51
N LEU A 165 6.61 6.08 10.03
CA LEU A 165 6.69 4.61 10.04
C LEU A 165 6.69 4.04 11.46
N GLN A 166 7.39 4.67 12.41
CA GLN A 166 7.32 4.28 13.82
C GLN A 166 5.93 4.45 14.41
N SER A 167 5.23 5.54 14.04
CA SER A 167 3.88 5.84 14.52
C SER A 167 2.82 4.88 13.96
N LEU A 168 3.02 4.36 12.75
CA LEU A 168 2.10 3.44 12.07
C LEU A 168 2.28 1.96 12.48
N GLY A 169 3.20 1.62 13.38
CA GLY A 169 3.29 0.28 13.98
C GLY A 169 3.65 -0.84 12.99
N GLY A 170 4.63 -0.62 12.13
CA GLY A 170 5.02 -1.52 11.04
C GLY A 170 5.21 -2.99 11.45
N LYS A 171 4.32 -3.86 10.96
CA LYS A 171 4.46 -5.32 10.97
C LYS A 171 4.44 -5.83 9.51
N GLY A 172 5.61 -5.93 8.88
CA GLY A 172 5.81 -6.68 7.63
C GLY A 172 6.79 -6.04 6.65
N GLU A 173 7.89 -6.75 6.35
CA GLU A 173 9.01 -6.32 5.48
C GLU A 173 8.61 -5.99 4.03
N SER A 174 7.54 -6.58 3.48
CA SER A 174 7.09 -6.30 2.10
C SER A 174 6.24 -5.04 1.96
N SER A 175 5.65 -4.53 3.06
CA SER A 175 4.79 -3.33 3.05
C SER A 175 5.57 -2.03 3.27
N GLU A 176 6.77 -2.12 3.85
CA GLU A 176 7.56 -0.97 4.26
C GLU A 176 8.15 -0.23 3.06
N ALA A 177 8.59 -0.96 2.02
CA ALA A 177 9.17 -0.37 0.81
C ALA A 177 8.17 0.48 0.01
N GLU A 178 6.93 -0.01 -0.18
CA GLU A 178 5.88 0.73 -0.90
C GLU A 178 5.40 1.95 -0.09
N MET A 179 5.31 1.84 1.24
CA MET A 179 4.99 2.97 2.10
C MET A 179 6.09 4.04 2.11
N ILE A 180 7.36 3.64 2.09
CA ILE A 180 8.49 4.58 1.96
C ILE A 180 8.40 5.30 0.62
N GLU A 181 8.19 4.58 -0.49
CA GLU A 181 8.07 5.18 -1.82
C GLU A 181 6.92 6.20 -1.86
N LEU A 182 5.77 5.86 -1.28
CA LEU A 182 4.63 6.76 -1.17
C LEU A 182 4.98 8.03 -0.38
N LEU A 183 5.61 7.89 0.79
CA LEU A 183 5.97 9.02 1.64
C LEU A 183 7.03 9.92 0.97
N GLU A 184 8.00 9.34 0.26
CA GLU A 184 8.96 10.10 -0.56
C GLU A 184 8.25 10.88 -1.68
N GLN A 185 7.29 10.24 -2.38
CA GLN A 185 6.50 10.89 -3.41
C GLN A 185 5.68 12.06 -2.84
N LEU A 186 5.07 11.90 -1.67
CA LEU A 186 4.31 12.95 -0.99
C LEU A 186 5.16 14.15 -0.60
N ILE A 187 6.38 13.91 -0.11
CA ILE A 187 7.32 14.99 0.21
C ILE A 187 7.76 15.74 -1.06
N SER A 188 7.97 15.02 -2.16
CA SER A 188 8.37 15.63 -3.43
C SER A 188 7.24 16.39 -4.13
N LYS A 189 5.98 15.95 -3.92
CA LYS A 189 4.78 16.44 -4.59
C LYS A 189 3.60 16.43 -3.60
N PRO A 190 3.47 17.48 -2.77
CA PRO A 190 2.40 17.59 -1.78
C PRO A 190 0.98 17.51 -2.38
N GLU A 191 0.82 17.86 -3.66
CA GLU A 191 -0.47 17.78 -4.35
C GLU A 191 -1.03 16.36 -4.48
N LEU A 192 -0.18 15.32 -4.45
CA LEU A 192 -0.61 13.92 -4.47
C LEU A 192 -1.29 13.49 -3.16
N ILE A 193 -1.15 14.27 -2.09
CA ILE A 193 -1.82 14.02 -0.81
C ILE A 193 -3.34 13.93 -1.01
N LYS A 194 -3.92 14.74 -1.91
CA LYS A 194 -5.37 14.73 -2.18
C LYS A 194 -5.87 13.37 -2.70
N ASP A 195 -5.02 12.60 -3.37
CA ASP A 195 -5.36 11.29 -3.94
C ASP A 195 -5.06 10.13 -2.95
N ILE A 196 -4.38 10.43 -1.85
CA ILE A 196 -3.95 9.46 -0.84
C ILE A 196 -4.83 9.54 0.40
N ILE A 197 -5.18 10.76 0.83
CA ILE A 197 -6.02 10.99 2.01
C ILE A 197 -7.32 10.18 1.95
N PRO A 198 -8.12 10.19 0.87
CA PRO A 198 -9.38 9.44 0.86
C PRO A 198 -9.19 7.94 1.06
N PHE A 199 -8.10 7.38 0.52
CA PHE A 199 -7.78 5.96 0.70
C PHE A 199 -7.32 5.67 2.14
N PHE A 200 -6.47 6.53 2.71
CA PHE A 200 -6.02 6.41 4.09
C PHE A 200 -7.17 6.57 5.09
N LEU A 201 -8.01 7.60 4.93
CA LEU A 201 -9.18 7.83 5.77
C LEU A 201 -10.12 6.63 5.71
N ALA A 202 -10.35 6.08 4.51
CA ALA A 202 -11.23 4.93 4.33
C ALA A 202 -10.73 3.63 4.99
N LEU A 203 -9.44 3.54 5.34
CA LEU A 203 -8.87 2.44 6.13
C LEU A 203 -9.04 2.61 7.65
N MET A 204 -9.36 3.83 8.11
CA MET A 204 -9.62 4.07 9.53
C MET A 204 -10.95 3.45 9.94
N ASP A 205 -11.07 3.11 11.22
CA ASP A 205 -12.34 2.64 11.78
C ASP A 205 -13.42 3.73 11.71
N GLN A 206 -14.68 3.32 11.56
CA GLN A 206 -15.80 4.23 11.27
C GLN A 206 -16.04 5.24 12.41
N ASP A 207 -15.78 4.83 13.66
CA ASP A 207 -15.87 5.71 14.83
C ASP A 207 -14.81 6.81 14.76
N ASN A 208 -13.55 6.45 14.50
CA ASN A 208 -12.46 7.40 14.34
C ASN A 208 -12.68 8.35 13.16
N GLN A 209 -13.19 7.85 12.02
CA GLN A 209 -13.54 8.68 10.86
C GLN A 209 -14.60 9.74 11.20
N THR A 210 -15.55 9.39 12.07
CA THR A 210 -16.65 10.27 12.46
C THR A 210 -16.20 11.32 13.48
N GLU A 211 -15.25 10.98 14.36
CA GLU A 211 -14.72 11.88 15.40
C GLU A 211 -13.80 12.97 14.84
N ILE A 212 -12.99 12.67 13.83
CA ILE A 212 -12.04 13.64 13.24
C ILE A 212 -12.70 14.65 12.29
N SER A 213 -13.99 14.45 11.98
CA SER A 213 -14.73 15.23 10.99
C SER A 213 -15.82 16.08 11.66
N TRP A 214 -16.37 17.03 10.92
CA TRP A 214 -17.33 18.04 11.39
C TRP A 214 -18.52 17.44 12.13
N ASN A 215 -18.92 18.07 13.24
CA ASN A 215 -20.13 17.72 13.97
C ASN A 215 -21.27 18.74 13.74
N HIS A 216 -22.52 18.39 14.11
CA HIS A 216 -23.68 19.24 13.83
C HIS A 216 -23.56 20.67 14.36
N GLY A 217 -23.12 20.85 15.61
CA GLY A 217 -23.00 22.17 16.24
C GLY A 217 -21.84 23.01 15.72
N GLU A 218 -20.88 22.37 15.04
CA GLU A 218 -19.79 23.08 14.37
C GLU A 218 -20.23 23.54 12.99
N MET A 219 -20.98 22.68 12.29
CA MET A 219 -21.41 22.90 10.92
C MET A 219 -22.60 23.87 10.81
N PHE A 220 -23.60 23.74 11.66
CA PHE A 220 -24.85 24.52 11.58
C PHE A 220 -24.93 25.52 12.71
N ALA A 221 -25.12 26.79 12.37
CA ALA A 221 -25.53 27.82 13.33
C ALA A 221 -27.04 27.68 13.64
N TYR A 222 -27.86 27.49 12.61
CA TYR A 222 -29.26 27.09 12.73
C TYR A 222 -29.76 26.48 11.43
N ALA A 223 -30.86 25.74 11.51
CA ALA A 223 -31.62 25.30 10.34
C ALA A 223 -33.13 25.45 10.60
N THR A 224 -33.86 25.73 9.53
CA THR A 224 -35.31 25.94 9.54
C THR A 224 -35.94 25.26 8.35
N PHE A 225 -37.19 24.82 8.52
CA PHE A 225 -38.05 24.34 7.44
C PHE A 225 -39.43 24.99 7.59
N GLU A 226 -39.95 25.60 6.53
CA GLU A 226 -41.19 26.39 6.58
C GLU A 226 -41.21 27.45 7.71
N GLY A 227 -40.04 28.05 7.97
CA GLY A 227 -39.85 29.05 9.02
C GLY A 227 -39.85 28.51 10.46
N ALA A 228 -40.08 27.21 10.67
CA ALA A 228 -39.93 26.56 11.97
C ALA A 228 -38.48 26.10 12.16
N GLU A 229 -37.92 26.32 13.36
CA GLU A 229 -36.58 25.87 13.72
C GLU A 229 -36.53 24.34 13.85
N LEU A 230 -35.48 23.74 13.27
CA LEU A 230 -35.26 22.29 13.29
C LEU A 230 -34.36 21.90 14.45
N ASP A 231 -34.61 20.73 15.04
CA ASP A 231 -33.67 20.10 15.96
C ASP A 231 -32.58 19.40 15.15
N LEU A 232 -31.40 20.02 15.06
CA LEU A 232 -30.30 19.54 14.24
C LEU A 232 -29.87 18.09 14.56
N GLN A 233 -29.97 17.64 15.82
CA GLN A 233 -29.56 16.30 16.21
C GLN A 233 -30.58 15.23 15.79
N LYS A 234 -31.86 15.61 15.75
CA LYS A 234 -32.98 14.70 15.42
C LYS A 234 -33.34 14.75 13.94
N ASP A 235 -33.45 15.97 13.39
CA ASP A 235 -34.05 16.27 12.08
C ASP A 235 -33.01 16.28 10.95
N VAL A 236 -31.71 16.29 11.27
CA VAL A 236 -30.63 16.18 10.30
C VAL A 236 -29.76 14.96 10.62
N VAL A 237 -29.78 13.96 9.74
CA VAL A 237 -28.99 12.73 9.92
C VAL A 237 -27.54 12.96 9.52
N LYS A 238 -26.62 12.65 10.43
CA LYS A 238 -25.19 12.59 10.15
C LYS A 238 -24.79 11.19 9.70
N TRP A 239 -24.00 11.10 8.64
CA TRP A 239 -23.39 9.88 8.15
C TRP A 239 -22.00 10.19 7.59
N ASN A 240 -21.09 9.22 7.60
CA ASN A 240 -19.70 9.43 7.18
C ASN A 240 -19.39 8.65 5.89
N THR A 241 -18.55 9.22 5.04
CA THR A 241 -17.97 8.53 3.87
C THR A 241 -16.47 8.78 3.83
N GLY A 242 -15.69 7.79 3.37
CA GLY A 242 -14.24 7.94 3.22
C GLY A 242 -13.79 9.02 2.23
N THR A 243 -14.69 9.53 1.38
CA THR A 243 -14.38 10.56 0.37
C THR A 243 -14.91 11.94 0.71
N LEU A 244 -16.01 12.05 1.44
CA LEU A 244 -16.67 13.31 1.79
C LEU A 244 -16.56 13.66 3.29
N GLY A 245 -16.15 12.72 4.14
CA GLY A 245 -16.18 12.88 5.58
C GLY A 245 -17.61 12.84 6.14
N ASN A 246 -17.87 13.59 7.21
CA ASN A 246 -19.21 13.72 7.77
C ASN A 246 -20.12 14.55 6.85
N CYS A 247 -21.16 13.89 6.34
CA CYS A 247 -22.25 14.47 5.58
C CYS A 247 -23.49 14.61 6.45
N PHE A 248 -24.30 15.63 6.16
CA PHE A 248 -25.53 15.94 6.89
C PHE A 248 -26.71 15.98 5.92
N THR A 249 -27.70 15.13 6.16
CA THR A 249 -28.87 15.02 5.28
C THR A 249 -30.15 15.32 6.04
N PHE A 250 -30.85 16.37 5.61
CA PHE A 250 -32.21 16.67 6.04
C PHE A 250 -33.21 15.77 5.32
N ASN A 251 -34.23 15.27 6.03
CA ASN A 251 -35.29 14.39 5.49
C ASN A 251 -34.76 13.05 4.93
N HIS A 252 -33.73 12.49 5.58
CA HIS A 252 -33.07 11.24 5.17
C HIS A 252 -33.98 10.01 5.33
N ASP A 253 -33.78 8.95 4.53
CA ASP A 253 -34.66 7.75 4.51
C ASP A 253 -34.87 7.12 5.89
N SER A 254 -33.80 7.03 6.69
CA SER A 254 -33.81 6.42 8.03
C SER A 254 -34.68 7.15 9.05
N GLN A 255 -35.08 8.39 8.80
CA GLN A 255 -35.98 9.13 9.69
C GLN A 255 -37.42 8.64 9.58
N LYS A 256 -38.05 8.43 10.73
CA LYS A 256 -39.47 8.04 10.83
C LYS A 256 -40.42 9.17 10.44
N GLU A 257 -40.12 10.39 10.87
CA GLU A 257 -40.91 11.58 10.57
C GLU A 257 -40.35 12.20 9.29
N LYS A 258 -41.22 12.41 8.29
CA LYS A 258 -40.86 13.02 7.01
C LYS A 258 -41.43 14.42 6.94
N PHE A 259 -40.61 15.35 6.46
CA PHE A 259 -41.03 16.72 6.24
C PHE A 259 -41.66 16.84 4.85
N LEU A 260 -42.93 17.26 4.82
CA LEU A 260 -43.70 17.48 3.60
C LEU A 260 -43.88 18.98 3.39
N LEU A 261 -43.59 19.44 2.18
CA LEU A 261 -43.80 20.83 1.80
C LEU A 261 -45.28 21.11 1.55
N ARG A 262 -45.82 22.15 2.21
CA ARG A 262 -47.23 22.58 2.10
C ARG A 262 -47.39 23.76 1.15
N TYR A 263 -46.43 24.67 1.14
CA TYR A 263 -46.46 25.90 0.34
C TYR A 263 -45.16 26.05 -0.45
N SER A 264 -45.24 26.66 -1.64
CA SER A 264 -44.06 27.03 -2.42
C SER A 264 -43.71 28.50 -2.15
N GLY A 265 -42.42 28.80 -2.01
CA GLY A 265 -41.91 30.17 -1.91
C GLY A 265 -40.68 30.27 -1.02
N ASP A 266 -40.05 31.45 -1.05
CA ASP A 266 -38.72 31.69 -0.46
C ASP A 266 -38.65 31.43 1.07
N ARG A 267 -39.79 31.47 1.76
CA ARG A 267 -39.88 31.23 3.22
C ARG A 267 -40.32 29.82 3.61
N GLU A 268 -40.78 29.04 2.65
CA GLU A 268 -41.44 27.75 2.89
C GLU A 268 -40.48 26.57 2.67
N GLY A 269 -39.25 26.82 2.21
CA GLY A 269 -38.23 25.80 1.96
C GLY A 269 -37.38 25.40 3.17
N PHE A 270 -36.36 24.60 2.90
CA PHE A 270 -35.27 24.35 3.85
C PHE A 270 -34.30 25.53 3.82
N LYS A 271 -33.96 26.08 4.97
CA LYS A 271 -33.01 27.19 5.09
C LYS A 271 -32.06 26.94 6.24
N ALA A 272 -30.76 27.05 5.99
CA ALA A 272 -29.73 26.82 6.98
C ALA A 272 -28.67 27.92 6.93
N LEU A 273 -28.18 28.33 8.09
CA LEU A 273 -26.96 29.11 8.24
C LEU A 273 -25.87 28.17 8.72
N VAL A 274 -24.81 28.06 7.94
CA VAL A 274 -23.71 27.11 8.14
C VAL A 274 -22.40 27.84 8.36
N ASN A 275 -21.52 27.25 9.16
CA ASN A 275 -20.17 27.75 9.37
C ASN A 275 -19.22 27.05 8.40
N VAL A 276 -18.48 27.83 7.64
CA VAL A 276 -17.45 27.40 6.70
C VAL A 276 -16.11 27.98 7.20
N ARG A 277 -15.44 27.27 8.11
CA ARG A 277 -14.17 27.74 8.69
C ARG A 277 -13.03 27.56 7.68
N GLN A 278 -12.79 28.59 6.87
CA GLN A 278 -11.78 28.56 5.82
C GLN A 278 -10.36 28.31 6.36
N ASP A 279 -10.10 28.68 7.61
CA ASP A 279 -8.84 28.53 8.32
C ASP A 279 -8.48 27.07 8.67
N GLU A 280 -9.47 26.17 8.70
CA GLU A 280 -9.25 24.74 8.94
C GLU A 280 -9.02 23.94 7.65
N TYR A 281 -9.18 24.56 6.47
CA TYR A 281 -8.95 23.87 5.21
C TYR A 281 -7.45 23.63 4.99
N LEU A 282 -7.14 22.49 4.38
CA LEU A 282 -5.78 22.14 3.97
C LEU A 282 -5.28 23.19 2.97
N SER A 283 -4.02 23.60 3.12
CA SER A 283 -3.43 24.75 2.41
C SER A 283 -3.38 24.61 0.89
N TRP A 284 -3.60 23.40 0.35
CA TRP A 284 -3.63 23.11 -1.09
C TRP A 284 -5.04 23.04 -1.68
N ILE A 285 -6.09 23.33 -0.91
CA ILE A 285 -7.47 23.40 -1.42
C ILE A 285 -7.70 24.80 -2.00
N ASP A 286 -7.97 24.86 -3.31
CA ASP A 286 -8.15 26.12 -4.05
C ASP A 286 -9.38 26.93 -3.62
N THR A 287 -10.44 26.25 -3.18
CA THR A 287 -11.70 26.90 -2.79
C THR A 287 -12.29 26.27 -1.52
N ALA A 288 -12.30 27.04 -0.43
CA ALA A 288 -13.12 26.72 0.72
C ALA A 288 -14.60 26.91 0.34
N SER A 289 -15.31 25.79 0.16
CA SER A 289 -16.73 25.78 -0.15
C SER A 289 -17.41 24.59 0.48
N LEU A 290 -18.70 24.74 0.76
CA LEU A 290 -19.57 23.65 1.14
C LEU A 290 -20.23 23.04 -0.09
N LEU A 291 -20.31 21.72 -0.15
CA LEU A 291 -20.98 20.98 -1.22
C LEU A 291 -22.41 20.66 -0.80
N VAL A 292 -23.40 21.13 -1.56
CA VAL A 292 -24.81 20.83 -1.36
C VAL A 292 -25.30 19.90 -2.46
N PHE A 293 -25.96 18.82 -2.06
CA PHE A 293 -26.54 17.81 -2.96
C PHE A 293 -28.07 17.79 -2.78
N VAL A 294 -28.80 17.63 -3.89
CA VAL A 294 -30.26 17.46 -3.88
C VAL A 294 -30.56 16.14 -4.58
N HIS A 295 -31.10 15.19 -3.84
CA HIS A 295 -31.34 13.83 -4.30
C HIS A 295 -32.67 13.28 -3.75
N SER A 296 -33.12 12.15 -4.27
CA SER A 296 -34.28 11.45 -3.72
C SER A 296 -33.96 10.89 -2.34
N HIS A 297 -34.94 10.86 -1.43
CA HIS A 297 -34.75 10.34 -0.07
C HIS A 297 -34.21 8.91 -0.03
N LYS A 298 -34.46 8.08 -1.05
CA LYS A 298 -34.03 6.68 -1.14
C LYS A 298 -32.74 6.45 -1.95
N GLU A 299 -32.22 7.51 -2.55
CA GLU A 299 -31.03 7.48 -3.38
C GLU A 299 -29.80 7.80 -2.55
N THR A 300 -28.69 7.11 -2.82
CA THR A 300 -27.40 7.36 -2.19
C THR A 300 -26.64 8.45 -2.95
N VAL A 301 -25.91 9.30 -2.21
CA VAL A 301 -25.12 10.39 -2.77
C VAL A 301 -23.66 9.97 -2.89
N PHE A 302 -23.03 10.33 -4.00
CA PHE A 302 -21.62 10.12 -4.26
C PHE A 302 -20.88 11.46 -4.33
N GLY A 303 -19.56 11.47 -4.14
CA GLY A 303 -18.77 12.70 -4.24
C GLY A 303 -18.88 13.39 -5.61
N GLU A 304 -19.08 12.60 -6.67
CA GLU A 304 -19.22 13.03 -8.06
C GLU A 304 -20.67 13.32 -8.47
N SER A 305 -21.65 13.09 -7.59
CA SER A 305 -23.05 13.48 -7.84
C SER A 305 -23.17 14.98 -8.11
N LEU A 306 -24.25 15.37 -8.80
CA LEU A 306 -24.53 16.78 -9.10
C LEU A 306 -24.56 17.59 -7.79
N ARG A 307 -23.66 18.58 -7.71
CA ARG A 307 -23.38 19.33 -6.49
C ARG A 307 -23.35 20.83 -6.74
N PHE A 308 -23.78 21.59 -5.74
CA PHE A 308 -23.78 23.05 -5.75
C PHE A 308 -22.77 23.54 -4.71
N GLN A 309 -21.81 24.36 -5.16
CA GLN A 309 -20.79 24.91 -4.28
C GLN A 309 -21.29 26.18 -3.62
N VAL A 310 -21.32 26.18 -2.29
CA VAL A 310 -21.69 27.33 -1.47
C VAL A 310 -20.42 27.95 -0.93
N ARG A 311 -20.18 29.23 -1.26
CA ARG A 311 -19.01 29.97 -0.80
C ARG A 311 -19.29 30.58 0.58
N PRO A 312 -18.26 30.76 1.42
CA PRO A 312 -18.40 31.54 2.64
C PRO A 312 -18.82 32.98 2.30
N GLU A 313 -19.49 33.62 3.25
CA GLU A 313 -20.00 34.99 3.18
C GLU A 313 -21.02 35.22 2.06
N THR A 314 -21.67 34.16 1.61
CA THR A 314 -22.71 34.23 0.57
C THR A 314 -24.02 33.61 1.02
N GLU A 315 -25.09 34.08 0.41
CA GLU A 315 -26.41 33.47 0.41
C GLU A 315 -26.61 32.75 -0.93
N THR A 316 -26.76 31.44 -0.88
CA THR A 316 -27.03 30.60 -2.05
C THR A 316 -28.49 30.15 -2.03
N ASN A 317 -29.23 30.52 -3.07
CA ASN A 317 -30.63 30.17 -3.24
C ASN A 317 -30.76 29.09 -4.33
N LEU A 318 -31.27 27.92 -3.97
CA LEU A 318 -31.54 26.79 -4.87
C LEU A 318 -33.05 26.66 -5.07
N ILE A 319 -33.49 26.87 -6.30
CA ILE A 319 -34.87 26.68 -6.73
C ILE A 319 -34.95 25.34 -7.46
N ILE A 320 -35.59 24.36 -6.82
CA ILE A 320 -35.69 23.00 -7.32
C ILE A 320 -37.06 22.70 -7.95
N SER A 321 -37.10 21.74 -8.85
CA SER A 321 -38.32 21.11 -9.35
C SER A 321 -38.10 19.62 -9.57
N GLN A 322 -39.13 18.83 -9.29
CA GLN A 322 -39.04 17.37 -9.34
C GLN A 322 -39.74 16.84 -10.59
N THR A 323 -39.05 15.96 -11.30
CA THR A 323 -39.60 15.15 -12.39
C THR A 323 -39.49 13.67 -12.03
N SER A 324 -40.49 12.87 -12.38
CA SER A 324 -40.46 11.43 -12.20
C SER A 324 -40.68 10.71 -13.53
N PHE A 325 -39.97 9.60 -13.71
CA PHE A 325 -40.07 8.76 -14.89
C PHE A 325 -40.50 7.36 -14.47
N GLU A 326 -41.45 6.80 -15.21
CA GLU A 326 -41.90 5.40 -15.10
C GLU A 326 -41.77 4.73 -16.47
N ARG A 327 -40.90 3.73 -16.55
CA ARG A 327 -40.58 2.99 -17.78
C ARG A 327 -41.28 1.64 -17.81
N LEU A 328 -41.62 1.18 -19.01
CA LEU A 328 -42.19 -0.15 -19.23
C LEU A 328 -41.04 -1.16 -19.34
N GLY A 329 -40.79 -1.90 -18.26
CA GLY A 329 -39.85 -3.01 -18.26
C GLY A 329 -40.36 -4.26 -19.00
N GLY A 330 -39.54 -5.32 -19.00
CA GLY A 330 -39.90 -6.62 -19.57
C GLY A 330 -39.87 -6.64 -21.10
N VAL A 331 -41.03 -6.83 -21.73
CA VAL A 331 -41.13 -7.00 -23.20
C VAL A 331 -40.92 -5.67 -23.95
N TYR A 332 -41.16 -4.54 -23.29
CA TYR A 332 -41.11 -3.21 -23.91
C TYR A 332 -39.73 -2.55 -23.80
N GLY A 333 -38.90 -2.99 -22.87
CA GLY A 333 -37.59 -2.42 -22.60
C GLY A 333 -36.90 -3.09 -21.41
N VAL A 334 -35.62 -2.80 -21.25
CA VAL A 334 -34.84 -3.28 -20.09
C VAL A 334 -34.75 -2.16 -19.07
N CYS A 335 -35.29 -2.41 -17.89
CA CYS A 335 -35.11 -1.56 -16.72
C CYS A 335 -35.10 -2.44 -15.48
N VAL A 336 -34.53 -1.91 -14.39
CA VAL A 336 -34.40 -2.63 -13.11
C VAL A 336 -35.42 -2.07 -12.12
N ASN A 337 -36.26 -2.94 -11.55
CA ASN A 337 -37.20 -2.55 -10.48
C ASN A 337 -36.57 -2.67 -9.10
N ASP A 338 -35.85 -3.75 -8.87
CA ASP A 338 -35.21 -4.07 -7.60
C ASP A 338 -33.72 -4.33 -7.80
N LYS A 339 -32.90 -3.85 -6.86
CA LYS A 339 -31.44 -4.04 -6.89
C LYS A 339 -30.99 -5.51 -6.90
N ARG A 340 -31.87 -6.46 -6.56
CA ARG A 340 -31.59 -7.91 -6.63
C ARG A 340 -31.65 -8.47 -8.05
N GLU A 341 -32.17 -7.71 -9.02
CA GLU A 341 -32.21 -8.13 -10.43
C GLU A 341 -30.83 -8.01 -11.11
N VAL A 342 -29.90 -7.25 -10.52
CA VAL A 342 -28.52 -7.15 -10.98
C VAL A 342 -27.60 -8.05 -10.16
N GLU A 343 -26.50 -8.51 -10.77
CA GLU A 343 -25.56 -9.46 -10.17
C GLU A 343 -24.86 -8.89 -8.91
N SER A 344 -24.44 -7.62 -8.99
CA SER A 344 -23.72 -6.95 -7.91
C SER A 344 -24.23 -5.53 -7.66
N TYR A 345 -24.65 -5.26 -6.43
CA TYR A 345 -25.02 -3.93 -5.94
C TYR A 345 -24.74 -3.78 -4.45
N TYR A 346 -23.78 -2.92 -4.07
CA TYR A 346 -23.27 -2.83 -2.69
C TYR A 346 -23.77 -1.62 -1.90
N TYR A 347 -24.58 -0.76 -2.51
CA TYR A 347 -25.08 0.45 -1.86
C TYR A 347 -26.40 0.20 -1.10
N ALA A 348 -26.61 1.00 -0.06
CA ALA A 348 -27.89 1.08 0.62
C ALA A 348 -28.94 1.80 -0.28
N GLY A 349 -30.23 1.66 0.04
CA GLY A 349 -31.30 2.33 -0.70
C GLY A 349 -31.79 1.59 -1.95
N GLU A 350 -32.42 2.35 -2.85
CA GLU A 350 -32.99 1.90 -4.13
C GLU A 350 -31.93 1.77 -5.23
N TYR A 351 -32.24 1.00 -6.27
CA TYR A 351 -31.33 0.82 -7.39
C TYR A 351 -31.08 2.12 -8.16
N THR A 352 -29.81 2.41 -8.43
CA THR A 352 -29.34 3.54 -9.23
C THR A 352 -28.32 3.03 -10.24
N THR A 353 -28.35 3.56 -11.46
CA THR A 353 -27.34 3.20 -12.47
C THR A 353 -25.92 3.51 -12.01
N ASP A 354 -25.68 4.65 -11.35
CA ASP A 354 -24.35 5.01 -10.82
C ASP A 354 -23.86 4.04 -9.73
N GLY A 355 -24.72 3.68 -8.78
CA GLY A 355 -24.41 2.67 -7.76
C GLY A 355 -24.10 1.29 -8.37
N CYS A 356 -24.76 0.92 -9.46
CA CYS A 356 -24.45 -0.30 -10.20
C CYS A 356 -23.06 -0.24 -10.86
N LEU A 357 -22.75 0.85 -11.56
CA LEU A 357 -21.44 1.05 -12.22
C LEU A 357 -20.29 1.00 -11.20
N ARG A 358 -20.48 1.59 -10.02
CA ARG A 358 -19.49 1.53 -8.92
C ARG A 358 -19.38 0.16 -8.28
N SER A 359 -20.47 -0.60 -8.23
CA SER A 359 -20.43 -1.99 -7.76
C SER A 359 -19.69 -2.88 -8.76
N CYS A 360 -19.88 -2.66 -10.07
CA CYS A 360 -19.11 -3.33 -11.11
C CYS A 360 -17.61 -2.95 -11.07
N TYR A 361 -17.30 -1.68 -10.78
CA TYR A 361 -15.92 -1.26 -10.51
C TYR A 361 -15.30 -2.05 -9.35
N GLN A 362 -16.03 -2.19 -8.23
CA GLN A 362 -15.56 -2.96 -7.07
C GLN A 362 -15.29 -4.43 -7.43
N ASP A 363 -16.12 -5.04 -8.25
CA ASP A 363 -15.91 -6.43 -8.70
C ASP A 363 -14.64 -6.57 -9.54
N ALA A 364 -14.40 -5.63 -10.46
CA ALA A 364 -13.18 -5.64 -11.27
C ALA A 364 -11.92 -5.41 -10.41
N VAL A 365 -12.00 -4.56 -9.38
CA VAL A 365 -10.90 -4.37 -8.42
C VAL A 365 -10.68 -5.64 -7.61
N PHE A 366 -11.75 -6.29 -7.15
CA PHE A 366 -11.66 -7.55 -6.41
C PHE A 366 -11.03 -8.67 -7.26
N GLU A 367 -11.42 -8.79 -8.54
CA GLU A 367 -10.85 -9.76 -9.48
C GLU A 367 -9.36 -9.50 -9.75
N ALA A 368 -8.96 -8.23 -9.93
CA ALA A 368 -7.58 -7.87 -10.25
C ALA A 368 -6.64 -7.88 -9.03
N CYS A 369 -7.12 -7.40 -7.89
CA CYS A 369 -6.30 -7.10 -6.72
C CYS A 369 -6.58 -8.01 -5.51
N GLY A 370 -7.60 -8.88 -5.57
CA GLY A 370 -7.98 -9.80 -4.49
C GLY A 370 -8.51 -9.13 -3.22
N CYS A 371 -8.90 -7.86 -3.30
CA CYS A 371 -9.47 -7.04 -2.23
C CYS A 371 -10.32 -5.93 -2.85
N MET A 372 -11.20 -5.30 -2.07
CA MET A 372 -12.07 -4.22 -2.54
C MET A 372 -11.54 -2.84 -2.15
N ASP A 373 -11.80 -1.83 -2.97
CA ASP A 373 -11.33 -0.47 -2.72
C ASP A 373 -12.05 0.12 -1.49
N PRO A 374 -11.33 0.51 -0.42
CA PRO A 374 -11.91 1.01 0.83
C PRO A 374 -12.81 2.24 0.66
N ARG A 375 -12.60 3.03 -0.40
CA ARG A 375 -13.32 4.30 -0.61
C ARG A 375 -14.80 4.13 -0.91
N PHE A 376 -15.23 2.93 -1.31
CA PHE A 376 -16.63 2.63 -1.62
C PHE A 376 -17.13 1.44 -0.79
N PRO A 377 -18.46 1.25 -0.67
CA PRO A 377 -19.03 0.10 -0.01
C PRO A 377 -18.53 -1.21 -0.60
N ILE A 378 -18.15 -2.13 0.29
CA ILE A 378 -17.63 -3.45 -0.05
C ILE A 378 -18.71 -4.51 0.10
N LYS A 379 -18.52 -5.65 -0.57
CA LYS A 379 -19.37 -6.83 -0.44
C LYS A 379 -19.28 -7.42 0.97
N GLU A 380 -20.40 -7.95 1.47
CA GLU A 380 -20.44 -8.66 2.75
C GLU A 380 -19.43 -9.83 2.74
N ASN A 381 -18.59 -9.91 3.79
CA ASN A 381 -17.51 -10.89 3.96
C ASN A 381 -16.30 -10.74 3.01
N SER A 382 -16.16 -9.62 2.29
CA SER A 382 -14.94 -9.30 1.52
C SER A 382 -13.97 -8.45 2.34
N SER A 383 -12.66 -8.56 2.06
CA SER A 383 -11.62 -7.74 2.68
C SER A 383 -11.39 -6.43 1.92
N SER A 384 -11.13 -5.36 2.68
CA SER A 384 -10.71 -4.07 2.12
C SER A 384 -9.23 -4.09 1.75
N CYS A 385 -8.85 -3.34 0.71
CA CYS A 385 -7.46 -3.23 0.28
C CYS A 385 -6.64 -2.33 1.20
N ASP A 386 -5.58 -2.89 1.79
CA ASP A 386 -4.58 -2.11 2.55
C ASP A 386 -3.77 -1.16 1.65
N MET A 387 -2.98 -0.29 2.28
CA MET A 387 -2.19 0.74 1.60
C MET A 387 -1.19 0.18 0.57
N SER A 388 -0.65 -1.01 0.80
CA SER A 388 0.23 -1.72 -0.14
C SER A 388 -0.46 -2.00 -1.48
N ARG A 389 -1.75 -2.39 -1.44
CA ARG A 389 -2.52 -2.72 -2.65
C ARG A 389 -3.09 -1.50 -3.37
N ARG A 390 -2.86 -0.28 -2.87
CA ARG A 390 -3.36 0.97 -3.50
C ARG A 390 -2.94 1.10 -4.96
N ASN A 391 -1.68 0.79 -5.29
CA ASN A 391 -1.18 0.92 -6.65
C ASN A 391 -1.94 0.00 -7.62
N CYS A 392 -2.30 -1.22 -7.18
CA CYS A 392 -3.14 -2.12 -7.96
C CYS A 392 -4.53 -1.52 -8.21
N VAL A 393 -5.19 -1.01 -7.16
CA VAL A 393 -6.52 -0.36 -7.25
C VAL A 393 -6.51 0.81 -8.25
N MET A 394 -5.47 1.64 -8.20
CA MET A 394 -5.32 2.78 -9.12
C MET A 394 -4.99 2.35 -10.56
N GLN A 395 -4.29 1.24 -10.76
CA GLN A 395 -4.03 0.71 -12.10
C GLN A 395 -5.29 0.22 -12.80
N VAL A 396 -6.27 -0.34 -12.07
CA VAL A 396 -7.53 -0.79 -12.66
C VAL A 396 -8.28 0.36 -13.35
N THR A 397 -8.40 1.52 -12.69
CA THR A 397 -9.04 2.70 -13.29
C THR A 397 -8.22 3.29 -14.44
N GLN A 398 -6.88 3.29 -14.32
CA GLN A 398 -6.00 3.80 -15.38
C GLN A 398 -6.02 2.94 -16.64
N THR A 399 -6.17 1.63 -16.49
CA THR A 399 -6.12 0.68 -17.62
C THR A 399 -7.47 0.50 -18.30
N LYS A 400 -8.54 0.34 -17.53
CA LYS A 400 -9.89 0.11 -18.08
C LYS A 400 -10.67 1.41 -18.33
N GLY A 401 -10.27 2.54 -17.72
CA GLY A 401 -10.99 3.81 -17.84
C GLY A 401 -12.31 3.82 -17.07
N ASP A 402 -13.31 4.54 -17.62
CA ASP A 402 -14.63 4.72 -16.99
C ASP A 402 -15.49 3.45 -17.05
N PRO A 403 -16.02 2.94 -15.92
CA PRO A 403 -16.89 1.76 -15.84
C PRO A 403 -18.12 1.79 -16.76
N SER A 404 -18.63 2.98 -17.10
CA SER A 404 -19.76 3.13 -18.03
C SER A 404 -19.48 2.61 -19.45
N ASN A 405 -18.19 2.48 -19.81
CA ASN A 405 -17.77 2.00 -21.12
C ASN A 405 -17.30 0.54 -21.10
N TRP A 406 -17.38 -0.15 -19.96
CA TRP A 406 -16.89 -1.51 -19.83
C TRP A 406 -17.91 -2.52 -20.37
N PRO A 407 -17.49 -3.46 -21.24
CA PRO A 407 -18.42 -4.42 -21.84
C PRO A 407 -19.03 -5.38 -20.83
N ASP A 408 -18.31 -5.66 -19.73
CA ASP A 408 -18.74 -6.57 -18.68
C ASP A 408 -19.70 -5.90 -17.67
N CYS A 409 -19.78 -4.56 -17.66
CA CYS A 409 -20.65 -3.81 -16.75
C CYS A 409 -22.03 -3.56 -17.39
N PHE A 410 -22.97 -4.46 -17.15
CA PHE A 410 -24.36 -4.26 -17.57
C PHE A 410 -25.20 -3.59 -16.49
N CYS A 411 -25.37 -2.26 -16.59
CA CYS A 411 -26.15 -1.46 -15.65
C CYS A 411 -27.31 -0.72 -16.34
N PRO A 412 -28.51 -1.34 -16.43
CA PRO A 412 -29.68 -0.70 -17.02
C PRO A 412 -30.17 0.52 -16.24
N LEU A 413 -31.12 1.25 -16.83
CA LEU A 413 -31.81 2.32 -16.12
C LEU A 413 -32.83 1.75 -15.12
N PRO A 414 -33.08 2.42 -13.99
CA PRO A 414 -34.19 2.08 -13.10
C PRO A 414 -35.54 2.23 -13.80
N CYS A 415 -36.50 1.34 -13.49
CA CYS A 415 -37.86 1.42 -14.03
C CYS A 415 -38.63 2.62 -13.48
N SER A 416 -38.37 3.01 -12.23
CA SER A 416 -38.88 4.24 -11.63
C SER A 416 -37.72 5.07 -11.11
N ASN A 417 -37.62 6.33 -11.54
CA ASN A 417 -36.65 7.25 -10.96
C ASN A 417 -37.18 8.68 -10.87
N GLY A 418 -36.81 9.36 -9.79
CA GLY A 418 -36.99 10.79 -9.62
C GLY A 418 -35.73 11.54 -10.00
N GLN A 419 -35.88 12.68 -10.65
CA GLN A 419 -34.78 13.62 -10.92
C GLN A 419 -35.15 14.99 -10.39
N PHE A 420 -34.15 15.69 -9.85
CA PHE A 420 -34.27 17.07 -9.43
C PHE A 420 -33.54 17.96 -10.43
N THR A 421 -34.24 18.97 -10.91
CA THR A 421 -33.60 20.06 -11.65
C THR A 421 -33.53 21.27 -10.74
N ALA A 422 -32.37 21.92 -10.67
CA ALA A 422 -32.14 23.06 -9.81
C ALA A 422 -31.66 24.26 -10.63
N ARG A 423 -32.23 25.43 -10.35
CA ARG A 423 -31.69 26.73 -10.73
C ARG A 423 -31.12 27.36 -9.47
N TRP A 424 -29.89 27.84 -9.53
CA TRP A 424 -29.24 28.43 -8.36
C TRP A 424 -28.77 29.84 -8.64
N SER A 425 -28.77 30.66 -7.60
CA SER A 425 -28.20 32.00 -7.59
C SER A 425 -27.45 32.22 -6.29
N GLN A 426 -26.47 33.10 -6.32
CA GLN A 426 -25.61 33.40 -5.18
C GLN A 426 -25.42 34.90 -5.06
N SER A 427 -25.61 35.43 -3.86
CA SER A 427 -25.41 36.83 -3.51
C SER A 427 -24.58 36.95 -2.24
N ASN A 428 -24.03 38.12 -1.96
CA ASN A 428 -23.30 38.34 -0.71
C ASN A 428 -24.26 38.31 0.49
N LEU A 429 -23.83 37.69 1.58
CA LEU A 429 -24.60 37.62 2.81
C LEU A 429 -24.56 38.98 3.52
N ILE A 430 -25.73 39.54 3.84
CA ILE A 430 -25.87 40.83 4.52
C ILE A 430 -26.24 40.59 5.99
N VAL A 431 -25.33 40.00 6.75
CA VAL A 431 -25.44 39.85 8.22
C VAL A 431 -24.33 40.68 8.90
N LYS A 432 -24.51 41.08 10.16
CA LYS A 432 -23.46 41.74 10.97
C LYS A 432 -22.72 40.62 11.73
N ASP A 433 -21.42 40.47 11.49
CA ASP A 433 -20.54 39.33 11.89
C ASP A 433 -20.71 38.05 11.06
N ASN A 434 -20.17 38.03 9.83
CA ASN A 434 -20.32 36.93 8.87
C ASN A 434 -19.03 36.12 8.64
N ALA A 435 -17.98 36.35 9.41
CA ALA A 435 -16.67 35.80 9.12
C ALA A 435 -16.75 34.26 8.99
N GLY A 436 -16.64 33.76 7.75
CA GLY A 436 -16.75 32.34 7.44
C GLY A 436 -18.16 31.73 7.45
N GLN A 437 -19.26 32.48 7.58
CA GLN A 437 -20.62 31.90 7.54
C GLN A 437 -21.25 31.96 6.14
N ALA A 438 -22.04 30.95 5.78
CA ALA A 438 -22.81 30.93 4.53
C ALA A 438 -24.26 30.57 4.79
N GLN A 439 -25.18 31.15 4.02
CA GLN A 439 -26.60 30.84 4.08
C GLN A 439 -27.01 30.01 2.87
N ILE A 440 -27.78 28.95 3.12
CA ILE A 440 -28.33 28.08 2.09
C ILE A 440 -29.84 28.13 2.19
N SER A 441 -30.52 28.38 1.08
CA SER A 441 -31.96 28.26 0.97
C SER A 441 -32.30 27.31 -0.17
N VAL A 442 -33.04 26.23 0.11
CA VAL A 442 -33.53 25.27 -0.88
C VAL A 442 -35.05 25.31 -0.89
N GLN A 443 -35.62 25.61 -2.05
CA GLN A 443 -37.06 25.80 -2.19
C GLN A 443 -37.59 25.20 -3.50
N PHE A 444 -38.86 24.83 -3.52
CA PHE A 444 -39.52 24.39 -4.74
C PHE A 444 -40.08 25.59 -5.52
N SER A 445 -39.81 25.62 -6.83
CA SER A 445 -40.41 26.62 -7.74
C SER A 445 -41.93 26.58 -7.74
N GLN A 446 -42.49 25.38 -7.68
CA GLN A 446 -43.92 25.09 -7.67
C GLN A 446 -44.13 23.70 -7.07
N ILE A 447 -45.28 23.48 -6.42
CA ILE A 447 -45.68 22.16 -5.90
C ILE A 447 -46.30 21.32 -7.03
N ILE A 448 -45.62 21.24 -8.17
CA ILE A 448 -46.04 20.44 -9.31
C ILE A 448 -44.95 19.39 -9.55
N GLN A 449 -45.35 18.13 -9.53
CA GLN A 449 -44.50 17.02 -9.92
C GLN A 449 -44.83 16.63 -11.36
N ASN A 450 -43.88 16.81 -12.27
CA ASN A 450 -44.05 16.35 -13.64
C ASN A 450 -43.74 14.86 -13.70
N LYS A 451 -44.76 14.05 -14.03
CA LYS A 451 -44.63 12.59 -14.14
C LYS A 451 -44.70 12.17 -15.59
N TYR A 452 -43.63 11.55 -16.08
CA TYR A 452 -43.53 10.97 -17.41
C TYR A 452 -43.69 9.45 -17.28
N LYS A 453 -44.80 8.93 -17.77
CA LYS A 453 -45.10 7.50 -17.73
C LYS A 453 -45.14 6.94 -19.13
N GLU A 454 -44.38 5.88 -19.37
CA GLU A 454 -44.50 5.09 -20.58
C GLU A 454 -45.77 4.25 -20.50
N GLU A 455 -46.60 4.34 -21.55
CA GLU A 455 -47.81 3.54 -21.69
C GLU A 455 -47.73 2.68 -22.95
N PRO A 456 -48.19 1.43 -22.91
CA PRO A 456 -48.13 0.57 -24.08
C PRO A 456 -48.98 1.20 -25.19
N LYS A 457 -48.45 1.27 -26.41
CA LYS A 457 -49.21 1.79 -27.55
C LYS A 457 -50.50 0.98 -27.81
N MET A 458 -50.43 -0.32 -27.51
CA MET A 458 -51.51 -1.27 -27.76
C MET A 458 -51.65 -2.25 -26.59
N ASP A 459 -52.69 -2.05 -25.78
CA ASP A 459 -53.07 -2.97 -24.71
C ASP A 459 -53.87 -4.15 -25.25
N PHE A 460 -53.94 -5.25 -24.50
CA PHE A 460 -54.70 -6.44 -24.87
C PHE A 460 -56.16 -6.12 -25.22
N ASN A 461 -56.82 -5.29 -24.41
CA ASN A 461 -58.20 -4.87 -24.67
C ASN A 461 -58.34 -4.12 -26.00
N LYS A 462 -57.38 -3.25 -26.31
CA LYS A 462 -57.35 -2.47 -27.57
C LYS A 462 -57.04 -3.36 -28.77
N PHE A 463 -56.16 -4.35 -28.59
CA PHE A 463 -55.88 -5.37 -29.60
C PHE A 463 -57.11 -6.21 -29.92
N ILE A 464 -57.79 -6.77 -28.91
CA ILE A 464 -59.00 -7.57 -29.10
C ILE A 464 -60.13 -6.74 -29.71
N ALA A 465 -60.30 -5.49 -29.28
CA ALA A 465 -61.29 -4.59 -29.85
C ALA A 465 -61.00 -4.29 -31.33
N ASN A 466 -59.74 -3.99 -31.70
CA ASN A 466 -59.35 -3.73 -33.08
C ASN A 466 -59.49 -4.98 -33.96
N LEU A 467 -59.05 -6.14 -33.48
CA LEU A 467 -59.15 -7.41 -34.21
C LEU A 467 -60.62 -7.83 -34.39
N GLY A 468 -61.42 -7.74 -33.32
CA GLY A 468 -62.84 -8.03 -33.35
C GLY A 468 -63.62 -7.06 -34.26
N GLY A 469 -63.28 -5.77 -34.21
CA GLY A 469 -63.84 -4.77 -35.11
C GLY A 469 -63.48 -5.04 -36.58
N LEU A 470 -62.21 -5.40 -36.86
CA LEU A 470 -61.76 -5.72 -38.22
C LEU A 470 -62.44 -6.97 -38.78
N LEU A 471 -62.49 -8.07 -38.00
CA LEU A 471 -63.16 -9.31 -38.40
C LEU A 471 -64.68 -9.13 -38.55
N GLY A 472 -65.29 -8.33 -37.67
CA GLY A 472 -66.70 -7.96 -37.75
C GLY A 472 -67.01 -7.16 -39.01
N VAL A 473 -66.18 -6.18 -39.37
CA VAL A 473 -66.39 -5.35 -40.57
C VAL A 473 -66.11 -6.11 -41.86
N LEU A 474 -65.02 -6.87 -41.94
CA LEU A 474 -64.62 -7.55 -43.17
C LEU A 474 -65.44 -8.80 -43.46
N CYS A 475 -65.79 -9.57 -42.43
CA CYS A 475 -66.38 -10.90 -42.61
C CYS A 475 -67.66 -11.13 -41.80
N GLY A 476 -68.05 -10.23 -40.90
CA GLY A 476 -69.16 -10.46 -39.97
C GLY A 476 -68.90 -11.61 -38.98
N ILE A 477 -67.63 -12.00 -38.81
CA ILE A 477 -67.22 -13.16 -38.01
C ILE A 477 -66.94 -12.70 -36.58
N SER A 478 -67.50 -13.43 -35.63
CA SER A 478 -67.19 -13.33 -34.20
C SER A 478 -66.45 -14.58 -33.71
N ILE A 479 -66.01 -14.58 -32.45
CA ILE A 479 -65.40 -15.78 -31.86
C ILE A 479 -66.39 -16.95 -31.81
N LEU A 480 -67.69 -16.68 -31.68
CA LEU A 480 -68.75 -17.69 -31.68
C LEU A 480 -68.88 -18.36 -33.05
N THR A 481 -68.78 -17.60 -34.15
CA THR A 481 -68.82 -18.18 -35.50
C THR A 481 -67.63 -19.09 -35.78
N PHE A 482 -66.45 -18.82 -35.18
CA PHE A 482 -65.31 -19.74 -35.25
C PHE A 482 -65.56 -21.03 -34.46
N ILE A 483 -66.16 -20.93 -33.27
CA ILE A 483 -66.51 -22.10 -32.45
C ILE A 483 -67.54 -22.98 -33.17
N GLU A 484 -68.57 -22.40 -33.77
CA GLU A 484 -69.58 -23.12 -34.56
C GLU A 484 -68.97 -23.81 -35.77
N PHE A 485 -68.08 -23.13 -36.51
CA PHE A 485 -67.35 -23.72 -37.62
C PHE A 485 -66.51 -24.93 -37.16
N PHE A 486 -65.79 -24.79 -36.05
CA PHE A 486 -64.98 -25.89 -35.50
C PHE A 486 -65.84 -27.06 -35.06
N PHE A 487 -67.00 -26.81 -34.45
CA PHE A 487 -67.94 -27.85 -34.03
C PHE A 487 -68.53 -28.58 -35.24
N LEU A 488 -68.86 -27.86 -36.31
CA LEU A 488 -69.31 -28.44 -37.58
C LEU A 488 -68.23 -29.30 -38.22
N VAL A 489 -67.00 -28.80 -38.32
CA VAL A 489 -65.86 -29.56 -38.85
C VAL A 489 -65.60 -30.81 -38.01
N PHE A 490 -65.59 -30.68 -36.67
CA PHE A 490 -65.41 -31.81 -35.77
C PHE A 490 -66.51 -32.85 -35.94
N ARG A 491 -67.78 -32.42 -36.02
CA ARG A 491 -68.92 -33.32 -36.26
C ARG A 491 -68.79 -34.03 -37.61
N LEU A 492 -68.35 -33.32 -38.65
CA LEU A 492 -68.20 -33.86 -40.01
C LEU A 492 -67.07 -34.90 -40.08
N VAL A 493 -65.93 -34.61 -39.44
CA VAL A 493 -64.81 -35.54 -39.29
C VAL A 493 -65.24 -36.75 -38.45
N PHE A 494 -65.94 -36.54 -37.33
CA PHE A 494 -66.43 -37.63 -36.50
C PHE A 494 -67.41 -38.54 -37.26
N THR A 495 -68.32 -37.98 -38.08
CA THR A 495 -69.16 -38.78 -38.97
C THR A 495 -68.40 -39.49 -40.08
N MET A 496 -67.30 -38.93 -40.61
CA MET A 496 -66.48 -39.61 -41.63
C MET A 496 -65.67 -40.78 -41.06
N PHE A 497 -65.18 -40.68 -39.82
CA PHE A 497 -64.32 -41.71 -39.21
C PHE A 497 -65.09 -42.74 -38.36
N PHE A 498 -66.23 -42.37 -37.78
CA PHE A 498 -67.02 -43.23 -36.88
C PHE A 498 -68.47 -43.44 -37.33
N GLY A 499 -68.88 -42.86 -38.46
CA GLY A 499 -70.17 -43.14 -39.09
C GLY A 499 -70.09 -44.41 -39.95
N GLN A 500 -70.82 -45.43 -39.53
CA GLN A 500 -71.25 -46.54 -40.39
C GLN A 500 -72.26 -46.07 -41.43
#